data_AF-A0A2W4JMB6-F1
#
_entry.id   AF-A0A2W4JMB6-F1
#
_cell.length_a   1.000
_cell.length_b   1.000
_cell.length_c   1.000
_cell.angle_alpha   90.00
_cell.angle_beta   90.00
_cell.angle_gamma   90.00
#
_symmetry.space_group_name_H-M   'P 1'
#
loop_
_entity.id
_entity.type
_entity.pdbx_description
1 polymer ?
#
loop_
_entity_poly.entity_id
_entity_poly.type
_entity_poly.pdbx_seq_one_letter_code
_entity_poly.pdbx_strand_id
1 'polypeptide(L)' 'MTLRAVVRAARGHFRLSMELSAERGHVVAVLGHNGAGKSTLLDCLAGLLRSDETSVRLD' A
#
# COMPACT_ATOMS: atom_id res chain seq x y z
N MET A 1 -15.72 -3.43 10.05
CA MET A 1 -15.14 -2.49 9.08
C MET A 1 -13.79 -3.03 8.67
N THR A 2 -13.54 -3.11 7.38
CA THR A 2 -12.36 -3.74 6.79
C THR A 2 -11.79 -2.79 5.74
N LEU A 3 -10.49 -2.54 5.82
CA LEU A 3 -9.75 -1.88 4.77
C LEU A 3 -9.37 -2.91 3.71
N ARG A 4 -9.64 -2.60 2.45
CA ARG A 4 -9.13 -3.33 1.29
C ARG A 4 -8.35 -2.37 0.42
N ALA A 5 -7.13 -2.75 0.05
CA ALA A 5 -6.30 -1.91 -0.80
C ALA A 5 -5.61 -2.73 -1.88
N VAL A 6 -5.62 -2.18 -3.09
CA VAL A 6 -4.76 -2.58 -4.20
C VAL A 6 -3.86 -1.39 -4.48
N VAL A 7 -2.55 -1.62 -4.45
CA VAL A 7 -1.54 -0.58 -4.66
C VAL A 7 -0.64 -1.03 -5.79
N ARG A 8 -0.67 -0.27 -6.88
CA ARG A 8 0.31 -0.37 -7.96
C ARG A 8 1.01 0.98 -8.04
N ALA A 9 2.35 1.00 -8.02
CA ALA A 9 3.12 2.24 -8.08
C ALA A 9 4.45 2.03 -8.82
N ALA A 10 4.93 3.07 -9.49
CA ALA A 10 6.21 3.06 -10.19
C ALA A 10 7.03 4.32 -9.87
N ARG A 11 8.34 4.17 -9.62
CA ARG A 11 9.29 5.26 -9.41
C ARG A 11 10.62 4.92 -10.07
N GLY A 12 10.89 5.47 -11.25
CA GLY A 12 12.07 5.09 -12.05
C GLY A 12 12.04 3.60 -12.38
N HIS A 13 13.09 2.86 -12.01
CA HIS A 13 13.16 1.40 -12.20
C HIS A 13 12.39 0.60 -11.15
N PHE A 14 11.96 1.23 -10.06
CA PHE A 14 11.22 0.56 -8.99
C PHE A 14 9.74 0.41 -9.36
N ARG A 15 9.18 -0.80 -9.13
CA ARG A 15 7.76 -1.10 -9.27
C ARG A 15 7.24 -1.82 -8.03
N LEU A 16 6.06 -1.42 -7.58
CA LEU A 16 5.32 -2.03 -6.48
C LEU A 16 3.96 -2.51 -7.00
N SER A 17 3.57 -3.74 -6.65
CA SER A 17 2.25 -4.29 -6.91
C SER A 17 1.84 -5.13 -5.71
N MET A 18 0.84 -4.67 -4.95
CA MET A 18 0.38 -5.33 -3.74
C MET A 18 -1.13 -5.27 -3.60
N GLU A 19 -1.69 -6.29 -2.98
CA GLU A 19 -3.06 -6.33 -2.46
C GLU A 19 -3.00 -6.68 -0.97
N LEU A 20 -3.82 -6.00 -0.16
CA LEU A 20 -3.93 -6.30 1.26
C LEU A 20 -5.34 -6.03 1.78
N SER A 21 -5.68 -6.72 2.86
CA SER A 21 -6.87 -6.48 3.67
C SER A 21 -6.50 -6.37 5.14
N ALA A 22 -7.09 -5.42 5.85
CA ALA A 22 -6.89 -5.25 7.28
C ALA A 22 -8.23 -5.02 7.98
N GLU A 23 -8.49 -5.79 9.03
CA GLU A 23 -9.71 -5.65 9.83
C GLU A 23 -9.56 -4.52 10.86
N ARG A 24 -10.66 -3.83 11.16
CA ARG A 24 -10.70 -2.83 12.24
C ARG A 24 -10.22 -3.43 13.56
N GLY A 25 -9.33 -2.71 14.23
CA GLY A 25 -8.76 -3.10 15.53
C GLY A 25 -7.51 -3.98 15.42
N HIS A 26 -7.12 -4.42 14.23
CA HIS A 26 -5.88 -5.16 14.03
C HIS A 26 -4.69 -4.23 13.73
N VAL A 27 -3.53 -4.61 14.26
CA VAL A 27 -2.24 -4.00 13.91
C VAL A 27 -1.56 -4.90 12.89
N VAL A 28 -1.27 -4.36 11.70
CA VAL A 28 -0.62 -5.08 10.61
C VAL A 28 0.81 -4.56 10.44
N ALA A 29 1.79 -5.46 10.47
CA ALA A 29 3.18 -5.12 10.20
C ALA A 29 3.53 -5.35 8.72
N VAL A 30 4.17 -4.35 8.09
CA VAL A 30 4.71 -4.46 6.73
C VAL A 30 6.22 -4.71 6.83
N LEU A 31 6.66 -5.90 6.43
CA LEU A 31 8.04 -6.35 6.53
C LEU A 31 8.70 -6.46 5.15
N GLY A 32 10.03 -6.34 5.11
CA GLY A 32 10.82 -6.45 3.88
C GLY A 32 12.15 -5.71 3.98
N HIS A 33 13.08 -6.00 3.08
CA HIS A 33 14.41 -5.36 3.04
C HIS A 33 14.34 -3.86 2.69
N ASN A 34 15.46 -3.15 2.84
CA ASN A 34 15.57 -1.76 2.37
C ASN A 34 15.36 -1.71 0.84
N GLY A 35 14.57 -0.73 0.38
CA GLY A 35 14.18 -0.62 -1.04
C GLY A 35 13.03 -1.53 -1.48
N ALA A 36 12.47 -2.38 -0.60
CA ALA A 36 11.34 -3.26 -0.96
C ALA A 36 10.00 -2.54 -1.23
N GLY A 37 9.94 -1.22 -1.03
CA GLY A 37 8.72 -0.44 -1.28
C GLY A 37 7.81 -0.19 -0.07
N LYS A 38 8.24 -0.51 1.15
CA LYS A 38 7.42 -0.36 2.37
C LYS A 38 6.92 1.08 2.56
N SER A 39 7.81 2.07 2.52
CA SER A 39 7.40 3.49 2.64
C SER A 39 6.51 3.91 1.47
N THR A 40 6.83 3.46 0.25
CA THR A 40 5.99 3.71 -0.94
C THR A 40 4.58 3.16 -0.79
N LEU A 41 4.43 1.95 -0.24
CA LEU A 41 3.12 1.37 0.08
C LEU A 41 2.37 2.26 1.09
N LEU A 42 3.00 2.62 2.19
CA LEU A 42 2.37 3.43 3.24
C LEU A 42 1.97 4.81 2.73
N ASP A 43 2.82 5.46 1.93
CA ASP A 43 2.52 6.76 1.31
C ASP A 43 1.34 6.66 0.33
N CYS A 44 1.25 5.58 -0.46
CA CYS A 44 0.11 5.33 -1.34
C CYS A 44 -1.19 5.12 -0.53
N LEU A 45 -1.15 4.31 0.53
CA LEU A 45 -2.32 4.05 1.38
C LEU A 45 -2.80 5.32 2.10
N ALA A 46 -1.86 6.18 2.52
CA ALA A 46 -2.16 7.46 3.16
C ALA A 46 -2.61 8.55 2.15
N GLY A 47 -2.58 8.27 0.84
CA GLY A 47 -2.87 9.25 -0.20
C GLY A 47 -1.81 10.33 -0.38
N LEU A 48 -0.63 10.15 0.22
CA LEU A 48 0.53 11.06 0.11
C LEU A 48 1.30 10.87 -1.18
N LEU A 49 1.22 9.67 -1.77
CA LEU A 49 1.78 9.37 -3.08
C LEU A 49 0.65 9.00 -4.04
N ARG A 50 0.40 9.86 -5.03
CA ARG A 50 -0.51 9.53 -6.13
C ARG A 50 0.13 8.50 -7.06
N SER A 51 -0.63 7.46 -7.36
CA SER A 51 -0.34 6.51 -8.42
C SER A 51 -1.61 6.31 -9.23
N ASP A 52 -1.46 6.08 -10.53
CA ASP A 52 -2.57 5.93 -11.47
C ASP A 52 -3.43 4.69 -11.18
N GLU A 53 -2.90 3.73 -10.41
CA GLU A 53 -3.52 2.42 -10.19
C GLU A 53 -3.56 2.02 -8.69
N THR A 54 -3.82 2.99 -7.80
CA THR A 54 -4.10 2.72 -6.37
C THR A 54 -5.60 2.78 -6.09
N SER A 55 -6.17 1.75 -5.47
CA SER A 55 -7.55 1.76 -4.96
C SER A 55 -7.58 1.38 -3.48
N VAL A 56 -8.15 2.22 -2.63
CA VAL A 56 -8.37 1.94 -1.21
C VAL A 56 -9.87 2.04 -0.93
N ARG A 57 -10.43 1.01 -0.31
CA ARG A 57 -11.84 0.93 0.09
C ARG A 57 -11.95 0.59 1.57
N LEU A 58 -12.96 1.17 2.20
CA LEU A 58 -13.31 0.92 3.58
C LEU A 58 -14.74 0.40 3.58
N ASP A 59 -14.90 -0.86 3.92
CA ASP A 59 -16.19 -1.57 3.97
C ASP A 59 -16.61 -1.80 5.43
#